data_AF-A0A7K2C455-F1
#
_entry.id   AF-A0A7K2C455-F1
#
_cell.length_a   1.000
_cell.length_b   1.000
_cell.length_c   1.000
_cell.angle_alpha   90.00
_cell.angle_beta   90.00
_cell.angle_gamma   90.00
#
_symmetry.space_group_name_H-M   'P 1'
#
loop_
_entity.id
_entity.type
_entity.pdbx_description
1 polymer ?
#
loop_
_entity_poly.entity_id
_entity_poly.type
_entity_poly.pdbx_seq_one_letter_code
_entity_poly.pdbx_strand_id
1 'polypeptide(L)'
;MIIRCPIRFLFCLAVLMLWAQLATPAVAQFEKRLYHPRPESIPEATDPSLVIDLSDLEKWDELPPFIDTTGFKTVVFGREDGEDYELLGVVADIATDGEGTIFILDAYPGTNPPTTTKTVHVIDTDANYLGSFGRAGEGPGEFRYPRFLMVADEGNTVLVAGSDQWVVVFKRTESGTFEFDKNLRTSTGASAACLMRGNFYIVRYEPSSGHVIHKYTMDGDYVTGFGTPYEYDNPSVVRFISDGARLACNEDHGVVAISNYSVPVIRAYNEEGDQLWVVRVEGIRSGLEITESGRSTRFHGRARSERGHGILSISEAFSDGWLYLTASMELGDDRRRALTFRIDPETGAYTHVGSGGIHTITEADLMVVRTFNENEDGFRIPQVLIRSKKED
;
A
#
# COMPACT_ATOMS: atom_id res chain seq x y z
N MET A 1 -9.72 -88.94 -26.54
CA MET A 1 -8.66 -88.28 -25.77
C MET A 1 -8.92 -86.78 -25.83
N ILE A 2 -9.55 -86.23 -24.81
CA ILE A 2 -10.01 -84.83 -24.74
C ILE A 2 -8.83 -84.01 -24.22
N ILE A 3 -8.28 -83.10 -25.03
CA ILE A 3 -7.25 -82.16 -24.60
C ILE A 3 -7.84 -80.76 -24.60
N ARG A 4 -7.81 -80.17 -23.40
CA ARG A 4 -8.40 -78.91 -22.97
C ARG A 4 -7.78 -77.71 -23.68
N CYS A 5 -8.64 -76.84 -24.21
CA CYS A 5 -8.31 -75.49 -24.65
C CYS A 5 -8.04 -74.59 -23.41
N PRO A 6 -6.94 -73.82 -23.33
CA PRO A 6 -6.66 -73.00 -22.15
C PRO A 6 -7.35 -71.64 -22.27
N ILE A 7 -8.64 -71.60 -21.94
CA ILE A 7 -9.46 -70.37 -21.88
C ILE A 7 -8.94 -69.37 -20.80
N ARG A 8 -8.05 -69.79 -19.90
CA ARG A 8 -7.46 -68.94 -18.85
C ARG A 8 -6.48 -67.88 -19.34
N PHE A 9 -5.85 -68.04 -20.51
CA PHE A 9 -4.87 -67.05 -21.00
C PHE A 9 -5.52 -65.84 -21.69
N LEU A 10 -6.68 -66.04 -22.34
CA LEU A 10 -7.42 -64.96 -23.01
C LEU A 10 -8.15 -64.02 -22.02
N PHE A 11 -8.55 -64.52 -20.85
CA PHE A 11 -9.20 -63.70 -19.82
C PHE A 11 -8.23 -62.77 -19.08
N CYS A 12 -6.97 -63.17 -18.85
CA CYS A 12 -5.98 -62.30 -18.21
C CYS A 12 -5.55 -61.11 -19.08
N LEU A 13 -5.46 -61.30 -20.40
CA LEU A 13 -5.09 -60.22 -21.33
C LEU A 13 -6.20 -59.18 -21.51
N ALA A 14 -7.47 -59.62 -21.51
CA ALA A 14 -8.61 -58.70 -21.58
C ALA A 14 -8.78 -57.86 -20.31
N VAL A 15 -8.51 -58.42 -19.12
CA VAL A 15 -8.56 -57.67 -17.85
C VAL A 15 -7.38 -56.69 -17.73
N LEU A 16 -6.18 -57.06 -18.18
CA LEU A 16 -5.03 -56.14 -18.20
C LEU A 16 -5.20 -54.99 -19.20
N MET A 17 -5.84 -55.21 -20.35
CA MET A 17 -6.17 -54.13 -21.30
C MET A 17 -7.28 -53.21 -20.80
N LEU A 18 -8.23 -53.72 -20.00
CA LEU A 18 -9.29 -52.89 -19.39
C LEU A 18 -8.75 -51.99 -18.26
N TRP A 19 -7.73 -52.44 -17.52
CA TRP A 19 -7.02 -51.60 -16.54
C TRP A 19 -6.12 -50.54 -17.20
N ALA A 20 -5.57 -50.82 -18.38
CA ALA A 20 -4.78 -49.85 -19.14
C ALA A 20 -5.63 -48.74 -19.80
N GLN A 21 -6.94 -48.96 -19.99
CA GLN A 21 -7.86 -47.94 -20.54
C GLN A 21 -8.54 -47.06 -19.47
N LEU A 22 -8.46 -47.43 -18.19
CA LEU A 22 -8.99 -46.64 -17.07
C LEU A 22 -7.91 -45.91 -16.26
N ALA A 23 -6.63 -46.21 -16.50
CA ALA A 23 -5.55 -45.35 -16.06
C ALA A 23 -5.50 -44.13 -16.98
N THR A 24 -6.36 -43.14 -16.74
CA THR A 24 -6.01 -41.77 -17.12
C THR A 24 -4.59 -41.55 -16.61
N PRO A 25 -3.61 -41.16 -17.44
CA PRO A 25 -2.35 -40.71 -16.89
C PRO A 25 -2.75 -39.59 -15.94
N ALA A 26 -2.48 -39.77 -14.64
CA ALA A 26 -2.39 -38.65 -13.75
C ALA A 26 -1.26 -37.83 -14.37
N VAL A 27 -1.63 -36.89 -15.26
CA VAL A 27 -0.75 -35.83 -15.71
C VAL A 27 -0.33 -35.22 -14.40
N ALA A 28 0.90 -35.49 -13.97
CA ALA A 28 1.52 -34.79 -12.88
C ALA A 28 1.40 -33.32 -13.29
N GLN A 29 0.43 -32.63 -12.71
CA GLN A 29 0.17 -31.25 -13.02
C GLN A 29 1.34 -30.53 -12.35
N PHE A 30 2.42 -30.35 -13.11
CA PHE A 30 3.65 -29.77 -12.60
C PHE A 30 3.30 -28.42 -11.99
N GLU A 31 3.41 -28.33 -10.67
CA GLU A 31 3.28 -27.08 -9.95
C GLU A 31 4.33 -26.12 -10.50
N LYS A 32 3.91 -25.15 -11.32
CA LYS A 32 4.84 -24.20 -11.93
C LYS A 32 5.02 -23.05 -10.94
N ARG A 33 6.18 -23.01 -10.29
CA ARG A 33 6.59 -21.89 -9.46
C ARG A 33 7.18 -20.80 -10.36
N LEU A 34 6.51 -19.67 -10.45
CA LEU A 34 6.86 -18.54 -11.29
C LEU A 34 7.17 -17.32 -10.44
N TYR A 35 8.18 -16.57 -10.85
CA TYR A 35 8.42 -15.24 -10.31
C TYR A 35 7.54 -14.22 -11.05
N HIS A 36 6.90 -13.35 -10.28
CA HIS A 36 6.10 -12.23 -10.76
C HIS A 36 6.64 -10.91 -10.20
N PRO A 37 6.55 -9.79 -10.91
CA PRO A 37 5.98 -9.66 -12.25
C PRO A 37 6.85 -10.37 -13.28
N ARG A 38 6.19 -10.90 -14.31
CA ARG A 38 6.85 -11.47 -15.47
C ARG A 38 7.47 -10.31 -16.27
N PRO A 39 8.70 -10.43 -16.81
CA PRO A 39 9.32 -9.35 -17.59
C PRO A 39 8.41 -8.82 -18.70
N GLU A 40 7.70 -9.71 -19.39
CA GLU A 40 6.73 -9.40 -20.44
C GLU A 40 5.47 -8.65 -19.96
N SER A 41 5.18 -8.68 -18.66
CA SER A 41 4.03 -8.01 -18.03
C SER A 41 4.42 -6.71 -17.31
N ILE A 42 5.69 -6.30 -17.35
CA ILE A 42 6.14 -5.01 -16.81
C ILE A 42 5.94 -3.97 -17.90
N PRO A 43 5.15 -2.91 -17.66
CA PRO A 43 4.97 -1.85 -18.65
C PRO A 43 6.28 -1.18 -19.03
N GLU A 44 6.34 -0.71 -20.27
CA GLU A 44 7.37 0.21 -20.73
C GLU A 44 7.13 1.61 -20.17
N ALA A 45 8.22 2.38 -20.03
CA ALA A 45 8.12 3.79 -19.72
C ALA A 45 7.46 4.55 -20.88
N THR A 46 6.75 5.63 -20.58
CA THR A 46 6.10 6.45 -21.63
C THR A 46 7.12 7.12 -22.54
N ASP A 47 8.27 7.51 -21.99
CA ASP A 47 9.42 8.02 -22.73
C ASP A 47 10.69 7.30 -22.25
N PRO A 48 11.68 7.02 -23.13
CA PRO A 48 12.96 6.43 -22.75
C PRO A 48 13.73 7.18 -21.64
N SER A 49 13.49 8.48 -21.44
CA SER A 49 14.09 9.25 -20.33
C SER A 49 13.43 8.98 -18.98
N LEU A 50 12.27 8.32 -18.94
CA LEU A 50 11.50 8.04 -17.73
C LEU A 50 11.87 6.68 -17.10
N VAL A 51 13.17 6.40 -17.01
CA VAL A 51 13.72 5.14 -16.49
C VAL A 51 14.71 5.39 -15.35
N ILE A 52 14.28 5.15 -14.12
CA ILE A 52 15.12 5.23 -12.93
C ILE A 52 15.91 3.93 -12.79
N ASP A 53 17.21 3.96 -13.08
CA ASP A 53 18.09 2.80 -12.93
C ASP A 53 18.74 2.77 -11.54
N LEU A 54 18.38 1.77 -10.73
CA LEU A 54 18.92 1.53 -9.39
C LEU A 54 19.96 0.38 -9.36
N SER A 55 20.41 -0.12 -10.51
CA SER A 55 21.34 -1.24 -10.58
C SER A 55 22.75 -0.92 -10.06
N ASP A 56 23.16 0.34 -10.18
CA ASP A 56 24.48 0.83 -9.77
C ASP A 56 24.35 1.78 -8.57
N LEU A 57 24.02 1.21 -7.41
CA LEU A 57 23.77 1.97 -6.19
C LEU A 57 25.00 2.69 -5.61
N GLU A 58 26.20 2.24 -5.97
CA GLU A 58 27.46 2.83 -5.50
C GLU A 58 27.64 4.27 -6.04
N LYS A 59 27.00 4.61 -7.16
CA LYS A 59 26.91 5.99 -7.68
C LYS A 59 26.23 6.97 -6.72
N TRP A 60 25.51 6.48 -5.71
CA TRP A 60 24.64 7.30 -4.87
C TRP A 60 25.12 7.40 -3.41
N ASP A 61 26.30 6.86 -3.10
CA ASP A 61 26.91 6.85 -1.75
C ASP A 61 27.33 8.23 -1.23
N GLU A 62 27.33 9.26 -2.08
CA GLU A 62 27.91 10.58 -1.77
C GLU A 62 26.87 11.66 -1.42
N LEU A 63 25.58 11.32 -1.35
CA LEU A 63 24.53 12.33 -1.21
C LEU A 63 24.00 12.49 0.23
N PRO A 64 23.85 13.73 0.70
CA PRO A 64 23.31 14.00 2.02
C PRO A 64 21.87 13.46 2.14
N PRO A 65 21.37 13.28 3.38
CA PRO A 65 19.96 13.04 3.63
C PRO A 65 19.11 14.10 2.91
N PHE A 66 18.04 13.68 2.25
CA PHE A 66 17.14 14.60 1.57
C PHE A 66 16.49 15.59 2.55
N ILE A 67 16.09 15.09 3.72
CA ILE A 67 15.53 15.91 4.79
C ILE A 67 16.61 16.11 5.85
N ASP A 68 17.13 17.33 5.95
CA ASP A 68 17.98 17.74 7.06
C ASP A 68 17.11 18.13 8.26
N THR A 69 17.03 17.25 9.26
CA THR A 69 16.29 17.53 10.50
C THR A 69 17.15 18.20 11.56
N THR A 70 18.33 18.74 11.21
CA THR A 70 19.17 19.47 12.16
C THR A 70 18.43 20.71 12.66
N GLY A 71 18.36 20.86 13.98
CA GLY A 71 17.65 21.97 14.62
C GLY A 71 16.15 21.75 14.80
N PHE A 72 15.58 20.64 14.30
CA PHE A 72 14.19 20.30 14.57
C PHE A 72 14.02 19.87 16.04
N LYS A 73 12.99 20.38 16.69
CA LYS A 73 12.48 19.84 17.95
C LYS A 73 11.86 18.48 17.65
N THR A 74 12.15 17.49 18.47
CA THR A 74 11.54 16.15 18.36
C THR A 74 10.68 15.88 19.59
N VAL A 75 9.42 15.52 19.36
CA VAL A 75 8.51 15.00 20.38
C VAL A 75 7.97 13.63 19.96
N VAL A 76 7.58 12.84 20.95
CA VAL A 76 7.12 11.46 20.75
C VAL A 76 5.77 11.30 21.43
N PHE A 77 4.79 10.87 20.64
CA PHE A 77 3.49 10.40 21.10
C PHE A 77 3.44 8.88 21.02
N GLY A 78 2.99 8.21 22.08
CA GLY A 78 2.99 6.75 22.13
C GLY A 78 4.09 6.22 23.02
N ARG A 79 3.77 5.89 24.27
CA ARG A 79 4.73 5.48 25.29
C ARG A 79 4.13 4.39 26.15
N GLU A 80 4.92 3.37 26.46
CA GLU A 80 4.48 2.26 27.31
C GLU A 80 4.15 2.71 28.74
N ASP A 81 4.83 3.75 29.23
CA ASP A 81 4.62 4.38 30.54
C ASP A 81 3.79 5.67 30.47
N GLY A 82 3.17 5.96 29.32
CA GLY A 82 2.34 7.14 29.09
C GLY A 82 0.92 7.01 29.64
N GLU A 83 0.11 8.03 29.35
CA GLU A 83 -1.33 8.00 29.64
C GLU A 83 -2.05 6.95 28.77
N ASP A 84 -3.28 6.57 29.14
CA ASP A 84 -4.07 5.55 28.41
C ASP A 84 -4.18 5.84 26.90
N TYR A 85 -4.24 7.12 26.51
CA TYR A 85 -4.32 7.54 25.10
C TYR A 85 -2.99 7.46 24.35
N GLU A 86 -1.87 7.26 25.05
CA GLU A 86 -0.55 7.01 24.48
C GLU A 86 -0.23 5.52 24.36
N LEU A 87 -1.10 4.62 24.83
CA LEU A 87 -0.91 3.17 24.70
C LEU A 87 -1.33 2.69 23.31
N LEU A 88 -0.54 3.07 22.29
CA LEU A 88 -0.81 2.73 20.90
C LEU A 88 -0.65 1.23 20.62
N GLY A 89 -1.64 0.65 19.96
CA GLY A 89 -1.62 -0.76 19.53
C GLY A 89 -0.88 -0.97 18.22
N VAL A 90 -1.35 -0.34 17.13
CA VAL A 90 -0.71 -0.30 15.81
C VAL A 90 -1.09 0.98 15.08
N VAL A 91 -0.09 1.76 14.69
CA VAL A 91 -0.29 2.95 13.85
C VAL A 91 -0.52 2.51 12.39
N ALA A 92 -1.79 2.38 12.00
CA ALA A 92 -2.17 2.02 10.63
C ALA A 92 -1.83 3.15 9.66
N ASP A 93 -2.24 4.37 10.00
CA ASP A 93 -2.04 5.56 9.17
C ASP A 93 -1.95 6.84 10.00
N ILE A 94 -1.40 7.88 9.37
CA ILE A 94 -1.26 9.22 9.95
C ILE A 94 -1.69 10.24 8.88
N ALA A 95 -2.48 11.23 9.27
CA ALA A 95 -2.84 12.38 8.44
C ALA A 95 -2.65 13.69 9.20
N THR A 96 -2.57 14.82 8.49
CA THR A 96 -2.54 16.17 9.07
C THR A 96 -3.54 17.07 8.34
N ASP A 97 -3.96 18.15 8.99
CA ASP A 97 -4.71 19.23 8.36
C ASP A 97 -3.82 20.29 7.71
N GLY A 98 -2.50 20.23 7.95
CA GLY A 98 -1.52 21.23 7.52
C GLY A 98 -1.53 22.54 8.31
N GLU A 99 -2.32 22.60 9.38
CA GLU A 99 -2.42 23.74 10.30
C GLU A 99 -1.91 23.41 11.71
N GLY A 100 -1.36 22.20 11.88
CA GLY A 100 -0.75 21.74 13.12
C GLY A 100 -1.54 20.69 13.89
N THR A 101 -2.64 20.17 13.33
CA THR A 101 -3.33 18.99 13.87
C THR A 101 -2.82 17.73 13.20
N ILE A 102 -2.61 16.68 14.00
CA ILE A 102 -2.17 15.37 13.56
C ILE A 102 -3.22 14.34 13.99
N PHE A 103 -3.63 13.51 13.03
CA PHE A 103 -4.57 12.42 13.20
C PHE A 103 -3.83 11.10 13.11
N ILE A 104 -3.96 10.25 14.13
CA ILE A 104 -3.30 8.96 14.22
C ILE A 104 -4.35 7.88 14.28
N LEU A 105 -4.37 6.99 13.28
CA LEU A 105 -5.24 5.83 13.30
C LEU A 105 -4.54 4.69 14.04
N ASP A 106 -4.91 4.52 15.32
CA ASP A 106 -4.53 3.35 16.12
C ASP A 106 -5.49 2.21 15.82
N ALA A 107 -5.09 1.33 14.91
CA ALA A 107 -5.88 0.19 14.52
C ALA A 107 -5.02 -0.93 13.91
N TYR A 108 -5.25 -2.17 14.33
CA TYR A 108 -4.72 -3.31 13.60
C TYR A 108 -5.54 -3.53 12.31
N PRO A 109 -4.92 -3.56 11.11
CA PRO A 109 -5.63 -3.70 9.84
C PRO A 109 -6.09 -5.13 9.54
N GLY A 110 -5.72 -6.11 10.38
CA GLY A 110 -6.00 -7.54 10.19
C GLY A 110 -7.03 -8.12 11.17
N THR A 111 -7.22 -9.44 11.11
CA THR A 111 -8.29 -10.13 11.86
C THR A 111 -7.83 -10.84 13.14
N ASN A 112 -6.52 -10.95 13.43
CA ASN A 112 -5.98 -11.70 14.59
C ASN A 112 -4.56 -11.25 15.02
N PRO A 113 -4.21 -11.18 16.33
CA PRO A 113 -5.07 -11.14 17.51
C PRO A 113 -5.50 -9.67 17.83
N PRO A 114 -6.37 -9.43 18.82
CA PRO A 114 -7.21 -8.26 18.87
C PRO A 114 -6.49 -7.11 19.57
N THR A 115 -6.07 -6.09 18.84
CA THR A 115 -6.34 -4.77 19.40
C THR A 115 -7.84 -4.58 19.20
N THR A 116 -8.61 -4.60 20.30
CA THR A 116 -10.03 -4.23 20.26
C THR A 116 -10.21 -2.73 20.11
N THR A 117 -9.15 -1.95 20.32
CA THR A 117 -9.12 -0.52 20.10
C THR A 117 -8.87 -0.25 18.61
N LYS A 118 -9.80 0.51 18.03
CA LYS A 118 -9.69 1.11 16.70
C LYS A 118 -10.14 2.53 16.90
N THR A 119 -9.20 3.44 16.98
CA THR A 119 -9.46 4.80 17.42
C THR A 119 -8.63 5.74 16.56
N VAL A 120 -9.20 6.90 16.25
CA VAL A 120 -8.42 8.02 15.72
C VAL A 120 -8.07 8.93 16.88
N HIS A 121 -6.78 9.05 17.17
CA HIS A 121 -6.26 10.03 18.13
C HIS A 121 -5.98 11.34 17.41
N VAL A 122 -6.28 12.44 18.07
CA VAL A 122 -6.05 13.80 17.57
C VAL A 122 -5.09 14.49 18.51
N ILE A 123 -3.98 14.98 17.98
CA ILE A 123 -2.93 15.65 18.74
C ILE A 123 -2.45 16.90 17.98
N ASP A 124 -1.75 17.80 18.66
CA ASP A 124 -1.03 18.88 18.00
C ASP A 124 0.44 18.50 17.69
N THR A 125 1.17 19.42 17.05
CA THR A 125 2.61 19.25 16.72
C THR A 125 3.54 19.14 17.93
N ASP A 126 3.07 19.50 19.12
CA ASP A 126 3.79 19.36 20.39
C ASP A 126 3.45 18.04 21.10
N ALA A 127 2.67 17.17 20.46
CA ALA A 127 2.13 15.92 20.99
C ALA A 127 1.13 16.12 22.14
N ASN A 128 0.51 17.31 22.28
CA ASN A 128 -0.59 17.48 23.22
C ASN A 128 -1.84 16.79 22.69
N TYR A 129 -2.49 16.02 23.56
CA TYR A 129 -3.70 15.29 23.19
C TYR A 129 -4.92 16.20 23.15
N LEU A 130 -5.59 16.25 21.99
CA LEU A 130 -6.76 17.09 21.72
C LEU A 130 -8.07 16.30 21.81
N GLY A 131 -8.00 14.97 21.66
CA GLY A 131 -9.16 14.09 21.77
C GLY A 131 -9.03 12.83 20.92
N SER A 132 -10.11 12.07 20.86
CA SER A 132 -10.21 10.91 19.99
C SER A 132 -11.65 10.64 19.57
N PHE A 133 -11.80 9.86 18.50
CA PHE A 133 -13.10 9.44 17.99
C PHE A 133 -13.02 8.08 17.29
N GLY A 134 -14.21 7.49 17.12
CA GLY A 134 -14.37 6.16 16.57
C GLY A 134 -14.03 5.03 17.55
N ARG A 135 -14.52 3.83 17.24
CA ARG A 135 -14.26 2.61 18.02
C ARG A 135 -14.40 1.38 17.14
N ALA A 136 -13.93 0.23 17.57
CA ALA A 136 -14.17 -1.02 16.84
C ALA A 136 -15.66 -1.39 16.82
N GLY A 137 -16.16 -1.83 15.67
CA GLY A 137 -17.54 -2.31 15.50
C GLY A 137 -18.03 -2.18 14.06
N GLU A 138 -19.35 -2.24 13.88
CA GLU A 138 -20.03 -2.16 12.58
C GLU A 138 -21.20 -1.14 12.57
N GLY A 139 -21.45 -0.47 13.69
CA GLY A 139 -22.47 0.57 13.83
C GLY A 139 -22.03 1.94 13.30
N PRO A 140 -22.92 2.96 13.39
CA PRO A 140 -22.60 4.33 13.02
C PRO A 140 -21.35 4.85 13.78
N GLY A 141 -20.37 5.35 13.05
CA GLY A 141 -19.10 5.84 13.61
C GLY A 141 -18.13 4.75 14.07
N GLU A 142 -18.41 3.48 13.82
CA GLU A 142 -17.54 2.36 14.22
C GLU A 142 -16.71 1.82 13.05
N PHE A 143 -15.57 1.21 13.37
CA PHE A 143 -14.57 0.76 12.42
C PHE A 143 -14.47 -0.77 12.36
N ARG A 144 -14.70 -1.34 11.18
CA ARG A 144 -14.52 -2.77 10.95
C ARG A 144 -13.10 -3.13 10.51
N TYR A 145 -12.55 -2.48 9.50
CA TYR A 145 -11.16 -2.71 9.05
C TYR A 145 -10.50 -1.41 8.58
N PRO A 146 -10.38 -0.37 9.44
CA PRO A 146 -9.88 0.93 9.03
C PRO A 146 -8.40 0.82 8.68
N ARG A 147 -7.96 1.50 7.62
CA ARG A 147 -6.58 1.46 7.15
C ARG A 147 -6.01 2.81 6.72
N PHE A 148 -6.86 3.75 6.32
CA PHE A 148 -6.42 5.04 5.78
C PHE A 148 -7.20 6.18 6.39
N LEU A 149 -6.49 7.28 6.64
CA LEU A 149 -7.03 8.58 7.00
C LEU A 149 -6.97 9.52 5.81
N MET A 150 -8.03 10.28 5.64
CA MET A 150 -8.16 11.31 4.62
C MET A 150 -8.75 12.54 5.31
N VAL A 151 -8.00 13.65 5.31
CA VAL A 151 -8.38 14.89 5.98
C VAL A 151 -8.69 15.94 4.93
N ALA A 152 -9.87 16.56 5.03
CA ALA A 152 -10.34 17.60 4.13
C ALA A 152 -10.74 18.85 4.93
N ASP A 153 -10.98 19.95 4.19
CA ASP A 153 -11.54 21.18 4.73
C ASP A 153 -10.75 21.72 5.93
N GLU A 154 -9.41 21.80 5.82
CA GLU A 154 -8.54 22.31 6.90
C GLU A 154 -8.75 21.56 8.23
N GLY A 155 -8.87 20.23 8.17
CA GLY A 155 -9.06 19.40 9.37
C GLY A 155 -10.51 19.29 9.84
N ASN A 156 -11.47 19.95 9.19
CA ASN A 156 -12.86 19.92 9.62
C ASN A 156 -13.61 18.65 9.22
N THR A 157 -13.12 17.92 8.21
CA THR A 157 -13.74 16.68 7.74
C THR A 157 -12.69 15.56 7.72
N VAL A 158 -12.96 14.45 8.42
CA VAL A 158 -12.07 13.28 8.44
C VAL A 158 -12.79 12.05 7.90
N LEU A 159 -12.21 11.43 6.89
CA LEU A 159 -12.68 10.19 6.28
C LEU A 159 -11.76 9.05 6.71
N VAL A 160 -12.35 7.96 7.18
CA VAL A 160 -11.65 6.73 7.54
C VAL A 160 -12.06 5.65 6.57
N ALA A 161 -11.13 5.25 5.70
CA ALA A 161 -11.34 4.19 4.70
C ALA A 161 -10.68 2.89 5.13
N GLY A 162 -11.30 1.77 4.79
CA GLY A 162 -10.89 0.46 5.25
C GLY A 162 -10.79 -0.60 4.15
N SER A 163 -10.48 -1.83 4.55
CA SER A 163 -10.51 -2.98 3.66
C SER A 163 -11.93 -3.41 3.26
N ASP A 164 -12.95 -2.96 3.98
CA ASP A 164 -14.35 -3.11 3.65
C ASP A 164 -14.89 -1.98 2.77
N GLN A 165 -16.13 -2.10 2.31
CA GLN A 165 -16.79 -1.18 1.38
C GLN A 165 -17.32 0.10 2.05
N TRP A 166 -16.82 0.44 3.23
CA TRP A 166 -17.31 1.56 4.01
C TRP A 166 -16.21 2.60 4.21
N VAL A 167 -16.59 3.86 4.02
CA VAL A 167 -15.80 5.01 4.43
C VAL A 167 -16.62 5.74 5.49
N VAL A 168 -16.06 5.90 6.68
CA VAL A 168 -16.73 6.54 7.81
C VAL A 168 -16.30 8.00 7.86
N VAL A 169 -17.26 8.93 7.90
CA VAL A 169 -17.02 10.37 7.87
C VAL A 169 -17.29 10.96 9.25
N PHE A 170 -16.34 11.77 9.73
CA PHE A 170 -16.47 12.58 10.93
C PHE A 170 -16.32 14.05 10.58
N LYS A 171 -17.03 14.90 11.31
CA LYS A 171 -16.91 16.35 11.21
C LYS A 171 -16.49 16.96 12.53
N ARG A 172 -15.67 18.01 12.44
CA ARG A 172 -15.26 18.81 13.58
C ARG A 172 -16.42 19.67 14.07
N THR A 173 -16.64 19.68 15.38
CA THR A 173 -17.64 20.52 16.05
C THR A 173 -17.04 21.88 16.37
N GLU A 174 -17.89 22.85 16.74
CA GLU A 174 -17.44 24.17 17.22
C GLU A 174 -16.54 24.07 18.47
N SER A 175 -16.70 23.03 19.29
CA SER A 175 -15.85 22.79 20.45
C SER A 175 -14.51 22.12 20.11
N GLY A 176 -14.26 21.83 18.83
CA GLY A 176 -13.03 21.20 18.35
C GLY A 176 -12.98 19.67 18.48
N THR A 177 -14.08 19.04 18.92
CA THR A 177 -14.23 17.57 18.96
C THR A 177 -14.71 17.05 17.60
N PHE A 178 -14.70 15.73 17.39
CA PHE A 178 -15.17 15.12 16.15
C PHE A 178 -16.41 14.27 16.40
N GLU A 179 -17.43 14.48 15.59
CA GLU A 179 -18.69 13.75 15.64
C GLU A 179 -18.92 12.98 14.34
N PHE A 180 -19.54 11.81 14.46
CA PHE A 180 -19.92 10.99 13.31
C PHE A 180 -20.93 11.75 12.44
N ASP A 181 -20.64 11.87 11.14
CA ASP A 181 -21.52 12.50 10.15
C ASP A 181 -22.30 11.43 9.38
N LYS A 182 -21.60 10.53 8.68
CA LYS A 182 -22.21 9.52 7.80
C LYS A 182 -21.28 8.35 7.48
N ASN A 183 -21.87 7.26 6.99
CA ASN A 183 -21.16 6.16 6.35
C ASN A 183 -21.39 6.23 4.84
N LEU A 184 -20.31 6.26 4.07
CA LEU A 184 -20.33 6.20 2.61
C LEU A 184 -20.06 4.78 2.16
N ARG A 185 -20.85 4.29 1.20
CA ARG A 185 -20.65 2.96 0.63
C ARG A 185 -19.92 3.05 -0.70
N THR A 186 -18.78 2.39 -0.78
CA THR A 186 -18.00 2.26 -2.02
C THR A 186 -18.31 0.93 -2.71
N SER A 187 -18.00 0.83 -4.00
CA SER A 187 -18.13 -0.43 -4.76
C SER A 187 -17.20 -1.53 -4.23
N THR A 188 -16.10 -1.13 -3.62
CA THR A 188 -15.02 -2.00 -3.16
C THR A 188 -14.30 -1.32 -2.00
N GLY A 189 -13.63 -2.08 -1.14
CA GLY A 189 -12.80 -1.46 -0.09
C GLY A 189 -11.49 -0.90 -0.61
N ALA A 190 -10.81 -0.12 0.22
CA ALA A 190 -9.58 0.57 -0.13
C ALA A 190 -8.34 -0.31 0.10
N SER A 191 -7.49 -0.40 -0.91
CA SER A 191 -6.11 -0.90 -0.86
C SER A 191 -5.09 0.23 -0.59
N ALA A 192 -5.45 1.46 -1.01
CA ALA A 192 -4.90 2.78 -0.70
C ALA A 192 -6.02 3.82 -0.88
N ALA A 193 -5.88 5.02 -0.30
CA ALA A 193 -6.85 6.10 -0.48
C ALA A 193 -6.18 7.49 -0.41
N CYS A 194 -6.75 8.49 -1.10
CA CYS A 194 -6.36 9.91 -0.99
C CYS A 194 -7.52 10.84 -1.38
N LEU A 195 -7.39 12.12 -1.01
CA LEU A 195 -8.29 13.20 -1.40
C LEU A 195 -7.65 14.06 -2.47
N MET A 196 -8.48 14.57 -3.38
CA MET A 196 -8.08 15.59 -4.34
C MET A 196 -9.31 16.37 -4.79
N ARG A 197 -9.26 17.71 -4.75
CA ARG A 197 -10.23 18.63 -5.36
C ARG A 197 -11.68 18.25 -5.07
N GLY A 198 -11.98 18.00 -3.79
CA GLY A 198 -13.34 17.66 -3.32
C GLY A 198 -13.82 16.27 -3.76
N ASN A 199 -12.92 15.35 -4.08
CA ASN A 199 -13.20 13.94 -4.35
C ASN A 199 -12.26 13.06 -3.55
N PHE A 200 -12.69 11.84 -3.26
CA PHE A 200 -11.79 10.81 -2.72
C PHE A 200 -11.59 9.68 -3.72
N TYR A 201 -10.38 9.14 -3.70
CA TYR A 201 -9.93 8.08 -4.59
C TYR A 201 -9.58 6.87 -3.74
N ILE A 202 -10.02 5.70 -4.17
CA ILE A 202 -9.59 4.43 -3.58
C ILE A 202 -8.94 3.55 -4.63
N VAL A 203 -7.93 2.79 -4.23
CA VAL A 203 -7.33 1.76 -5.07
C VAL A 203 -7.89 0.41 -4.69
N ARG A 204 -8.35 -0.38 -5.65
CA ARG A 204 -8.55 -1.84 -5.58
C ARG A 204 -8.95 -2.33 -6.96
N TYR A 205 -8.41 -3.47 -7.38
CA TYR A 205 -8.80 -4.07 -8.64
C TYR A 205 -10.24 -4.58 -8.57
N GLU A 206 -11.07 -4.10 -9.49
CA GLU A 206 -12.45 -4.52 -9.65
C GLU A 206 -12.61 -5.31 -10.97
N PRO A 207 -12.70 -6.66 -10.92
CA PRO A 207 -12.75 -7.48 -12.12
C PRO A 207 -13.90 -7.18 -13.07
N SER A 208 -15.01 -6.64 -12.56
CA SER A 208 -16.18 -6.33 -13.38
C SER A 208 -15.97 -5.13 -14.31
N SER A 209 -15.18 -4.15 -13.89
CA SER A 209 -14.85 -2.96 -14.70
C SER A 209 -13.44 -3.03 -15.31
N GLY A 210 -12.55 -3.82 -14.72
CA GLY A 210 -11.13 -3.84 -15.07
C GLY A 210 -10.34 -2.66 -14.47
N HIS A 211 -10.98 -1.79 -13.69
CA HIS A 211 -10.33 -0.61 -13.11
C HIS A 211 -9.62 -0.92 -11.79
N VAL A 212 -8.60 -0.13 -11.50
CA VAL A 212 -7.78 -0.23 -10.28
C VAL A 212 -7.99 0.97 -9.37
N ILE A 213 -8.27 2.15 -9.92
CA ILE A 213 -8.54 3.39 -9.20
C ILE A 213 -10.02 3.72 -9.35
N HIS A 214 -10.67 4.16 -8.27
CA HIS A 214 -12.08 4.49 -8.23
C HIS A 214 -12.28 5.85 -7.56
N LYS A 215 -12.88 6.81 -8.29
CA LYS A 215 -13.14 8.17 -7.85
C LYS A 215 -14.57 8.30 -7.32
N TYR A 216 -14.73 8.98 -6.19
CA TYR A 216 -16.01 9.25 -5.55
C TYR A 216 -16.11 10.72 -5.13
N THR A 217 -17.33 11.24 -5.10
CA THR A 217 -17.61 12.53 -4.46
C THR A 217 -17.50 12.40 -2.94
N MET A 218 -17.36 13.51 -2.22
CA MET A 218 -17.40 13.52 -0.74
C MET A 218 -18.76 13.09 -0.15
N ASP A 219 -19.78 12.93 -0.99
CA ASP A 219 -21.09 12.37 -0.64
C ASP A 219 -21.20 10.86 -0.90
N GLY A 220 -20.15 10.25 -1.45
CA GLY A 220 -20.07 8.81 -1.70
C GLY A 220 -20.63 8.37 -3.05
N ASP A 221 -20.98 9.31 -3.93
CA ASP A 221 -21.40 8.98 -5.29
C ASP A 221 -20.20 8.53 -6.11
N TYR A 222 -20.34 7.41 -6.82
CA TYR A 222 -19.32 6.93 -7.75
C TYR A 222 -19.24 7.84 -8.97
N VAL A 223 -18.06 8.40 -9.25
CA VAL A 223 -17.82 9.29 -10.38
C VAL A 223 -17.32 8.51 -11.58
N THR A 224 -16.18 7.82 -11.43
CA THR A 224 -15.54 7.05 -12.49
C THR A 224 -14.50 6.08 -11.92
N GLY A 225 -13.99 5.17 -12.76
CA GLY A 225 -12.86 4.32 -12.45
C GLY A 225 -11.90 4.23 -13.62
N PHE A 226 -10.62 4.02 -13.32
CA PHE A 226 -9.56 3.98 -14.32
C PHE A 226 -8.33 3.21 -13.82
N GLY A 227 -7.28 3.22 -14.64
CA GLY A 227 -6.02 2.54 -14.37
C GLY A 227 -5.98 1.10 -14.89
N THR A 228 -4.77 0.68 -15.27
CA THR A 228 -4.53 -0.62 -15.92
C THR A 228 -4.08 -1.67 -14.90
N PRO A 229 -4.75 -2.84 -14.81
CA PRO A 229 -4.33 -3.91 -13.92
C PRO A 229 -3.05 -4.62 -14.43
N TYR A 230 -2.51 -5.50 -13.61
CA TYR A 230 -1.42 -6.39 -14.01
C TYR A 230 -1.89 -7.35 -15.11
N GLU A 231 -1.21 -7.36 -16.26
CA GLU A 231 -1.58 -8.21 -17.39
C GLU A 231 -1.01 -9.62 -17.26
N TYR A 232 -1.89 -10.60 -17.02
CA TYR A 232 -1.54 -12.01 -16.93
C TYR A 232 -2.76 -12.91 -17.09
N ASP A 233 -2.54 -14.17 -17.47
CA ASP A 233 -3.63 -15.11 -17.77
C ASP A 233 -4.39 -15.59 -16.53
N ASN A 234 -3.72 -15.72 -15.37
CA ASN A 234 -4.36 -16.21 -14.15
C ASN A 234 -5.06 -15.07 -13.38
N PRO A 235 -6.41 -15.06 -13.26
CA PRO A 235 -7.14 -13.97 -12.60
C PRO A 235 -6.80 -13.80 -11.11
N SER A 236 -6.40 -14.87 -10.43
CA SER A 236 -6.00 -14.81 -9.02
C SER A 236 -4.69 -14.04 -8.85
N VAL A 237 -3.77 -14.20 -9.81
CA VAL A 237 -2.50 -13.48 -9.85
C VAL A 237 -2.73 -12.03 -10.23
N VAL A 238 -3.57 -11.78 -11.25
CA VAL A 238 -3.97 -10.42 -11.65
C VAL A 238 -4.53 -9.66 -10.45
N ARG A 239 -5.48 -10.26 -9.71
CA ARG A 239 -6.08 -9.63 -8.54
C ARG A 239 -5.07 -9.29 -7.46
N PHE A 240 -4.25 -10.27 -7.07
CA PHE A 240 -3.28 -10.08 -6.00
C PHE A 240 -2.25 -8.99 -6.33
N ILE A 241 -1.70 -9.00 -7.55
CA ILE A 241 -0.68 -8.03 -7.95
C ILE A 241 -1.31 -6.65 -8.16
N SER A 242 -2.51 -6.57 -8.73
CA SER A 242 -3.17 -5.28 -9.02
C SER A 242 -3.69 -4.58 -7.76
N ASP A 243 -4.08 -5.33 -6.72
CA ASP A 243 -4.61 -4.76 -5.48
C ASP A 243 -3.55 -4.02 -4.65
N GLY A 244 -2.26 -4.35 -4.78
CA GLY A 244 -1.20 -3.78 -3.94
C GLY A 244 -0.60 -2.50 -4.49
N ALA A 245 -0.99 -1.33 -3.98
CA ALA A 245 -0.34 -0.06 -4.34
C ALA A 245 -0.29 0.95 -3.19
N ARG A 246 0.57 1.97 -3.37
CA ARG A 246 0.41 3.29 -2.75
C ARG A 246 -0.15 4.27 -3.77
N LEU A 247 -0.79 5.30 -3.25
CA LEU A 247 -1.52 6.31 -4.01
C LEU A 247 -1.07 7.69 -3.53
N ALA A 248 -0.81 8.59 -4.48
CA ALA A 248 -0.61 10.01 -4.23
C ALA A 248 -1.61 10.77 -5.10
N CYS A 249 -2.40 11.62 -4.47
CA CYS A 249 -3.16 12.66 -5.15
C CYS A 249 -2.31 13.92 -5.11
N ASN A 250 -2.27 14.69 -6.20
CA ASN A 250 -1.60 15.98 -6.23
C ASN A 250 -2.62 17.07 -6.52
N GLU A 251 -2.91 17.88 -5.51
CA GLU A 251 -4.00 18.87 -5.52
C GLU A 251 -3.76 19.95 -6.59
N ASP A 252 -2.52 20.42 -6.70
CA ASP A 252 -2.13 21.54 -7.56
C ASP A 252 -2.33 21.22 -9.04
N HIS A 253 -1.94 20.01 -9.46
CA HIS A 253 -1.98 19.61 -10.87
C HIS A 253 -3.17 18.70 -11.22
N GLY A 254 -3.92 18.19 -10.23
CA GLY A 254 -5.04 17.29 -10.47
C GLY A 254 -4.59 15.91 -10.96
N VAL A 255 -3.46 15.44 -10.42
CA VAL A 255 -2.80 14.21 -10.86
C VAL A 255 -2.93 13.13 -9.79
N VAL A 256 -3.31 11.93 -10.21
CA VAL A 256 -3.33 10.74 -9.36
C VAL A 256 -2.21 9.80 -9.79
N ALA A 257 -1.25 9.55 -8.90
CA ALA A 257 -0.13 8.66 -9.15
C ALA A 257 -0.19 7.41 -8.26
N ILE A 258 0.11 6.25 -8.85
CA ILE A 258 0.17 4.97 -8.13
C ILE A 258 1.55 4.31 -8.28
N SER A 259 2.05 3.78 -7.17
CA SER A 259 3.20 2.86 -7.16
C SER A 259 2.75 1.50 -6.67
N ASN A 260 2.83 0.48 -7.53
CA ASN A 260 2.43 -0.88 -7.17
C ASN A 260 3.50 -1.52 -6.26
N TYR A 261 3.11 -2.38 -5.32
CA TYR A 261 4.03 -3.06 -4.42
C TYR A 261 4.89 -4.11 -5.12
N SER A 262 4.42 -4.67 -6.22
CA SER A 262 5.07 -5.77 -6.93
C SER A 262 5.52 -5.40 -8.34
N VAL A 263 4.85 -4.46 -9.00
CA VAL A 263 5.27 -3.98 -10.33
C VAL A 263 6.17 -2.75 -10.18
N PRO A 264 7.41 -2.77 -10.71
CA PRO A 264 8.38 -1.71 -10.49
C PRO A 264 8.18 -0.52 -11.44
N VAL A 265 6.94 0.00 -11.46
CA VAL A 265 6.56 1.17 -12.26
C VAL A 265 5.68 2.09 -11.42
N ILE A 266 5.74 3.37 -11.76
CA ILE A 266 4.79 4.39 -11.30
C ILE A 266 3.96 4.79 -12.50
N ARG A 267 2.65 4.94 -12.28
CA ARG A 267 1.74 5.45 -13.31
C ARG A 267 1.03 6.66 -12.77
N ALA A 268 0.86 7.68 -13.60
CA ALA A 268 0.06 8.84 -13.28
C ALA A 268 -1.10 9.01 -14.27
N TYR A 269 -2.19 9.56 -13.76
CA TYR A 269 -3.42 9.80 -14.49
C TYR A 269 -3.95 11.19 -14.17
N ASN A 270 -4.66 11.80 -15.11
CA ASN A 270 -5.52 12.94 -14.81
C ASN A 270 -6.82 12.49 -14.11
N GLU A 271 -7.69 13.44 -13.80
CA GLU A 271 -8.96 13.19 -13.12
C GLU A 271 -9.98 12.43 -13.98
N GLU A 272 -9.87 12.54 -15.30
CA GLU A 272 -10.69 11.83 -16.28
C GLU A 272 -10.27 10.36 -16.45
N GLY A 273 -9.08 10.01 -15.99
CA GLY A 273 -8.52 8.65 -16.04
C GLY A 273 -7.59 8.39 -17.23
N ASP A 274 -7.23 9.42 -18.00
CA ASP A 274 -6.21 9.32 -19.04
C ASP A 274 -4.83 9.14 -18.38
N GLN A 275 -4.07 8.15 -18.84
CA GLN A 275 -2.72 7.92 -18.34
C GLN A 275 -1.78 9.00 -18.92
N LEU A 276 -1.20 9.81 -18.03
CA LEU A 276 -0.27 10.89 -18.39
C LEU A 276 1.11 10.33 -18.71
N TRP A 277 1.65 9.51 -17.80
CA TRP A 277 2.99 8.94 -17.94
C TRP A 277 3.17 7.67 -17.11
N VAL A 278 4.22 6.93 -17.48
CA VAL A 278 4.74 5.76 -16.78
C VAL A 278 6.24 5.97 -16.56
N VAL A 279 6.66 5.93 -15.31
CA VAL A 279 8.08 5.88 -14.92
C VAL A 279 8.42 4.45 -14.54
N ARG A 280 9.45 3.89 -15.18
CA ARG A 280 9.94 2.54 -14.89
C ARG A 280 11.12 2.63 -13.93
N VAL A 281 11.16 1.71 -12.96
CA VAL A 281 12.28 1.59 -12.02
C VAL A 281 12.99 0.26 -12.24
N GLU A 282 14.26 0.32 -12.59
CA GLU A 282 15.09 -0.86 -12.85
C GLU A 282 16.07 -1.11 -11.70
N GLY A 283 16.65 -2.30 -11.66
CA GLY A 283 17.59 -2.70 -10.60
C GLY A 283 16.92 -3.12 -9.28
N ILE A 284 15.60 -3.00 -9.15
CA ILE A 284 14.83 -3.39 -7.97
C ILE A 284 13.98 -4.65 -8.21
N ARG A 285 13.87 -5.50 -7.17
CA ARG A 285 13.02 -6.71 -7.18
C ARG A 285 11.86 -6.55 -6.20
N SER A 286 10.73 -6.05 -6.67
CA SER A 286 9.49 -5.89 -5.89
C SER A 286 8.59 -7.13 -5.91
N GLY A 287 8.94 -8.12 -6.74
CA GLY A 287 8.13 -9.27 -7.07
C GLY A 287 8.11 -10.41 -6.04
N LEU A 288 7.22 -11.38 -6.26
CA LEU A 288 7.03 -12.56 -5.42
C LEU A 288 6.98 -13.85 -6.25
N GLU A 289 7.24 -14.98 -5.59
CA GLU A 289 7.04 -16.29 -6.20
C GLU A 289 5.63 -16.79 -5.99
N ILE A 290 5.02 -17.26 -7.07
CA ILE A 290 3.66 -17.78 -7.08
C ILE A 290 3.70 -19.19 -7.66
N THR A 291 3.09 -20.14 -6.96
CA THR A 291 2.90 -21.49 -7.48
C THR A 291 1.48 -21.61 -7.99
N GLU A 292 1.36 -21.98 -9.26
CA GLU A 292 0.09 -22.20 -9.94
C GLU A 292 -0.09 -23.71 -10.20
N SER A 293 -1.20 -24.27 -9.71
CA SER A 293 -1.53 -25.69 -9.90
C SER A 293 -3.02 -25.87 -10.16
N GLY A 294 -3.39 -25.91 -11.45
CA GLY A 294 -4.77 -26.09 -11.88
C GLY A 294 -5.70 -25.02 -11.32
N ARG A 295 -6.38 -25.33 -10.21
CA ARG A 295 -7.34 -24.44 -9.53
C ARG A 295 -6.77 -23.72 -8.30
N SER A 296 -5.52 -23.99 -7.91
CA SER A 296 -4.91 -23.34 -6.74
C SER A 296 -3.77 -22.41 -7.14
N THR A 297 -3.72 -21.27 -6.46
CA THR A 297 -2.65 -20.28 -6.55
C THR A 297 -2.12 -20.07 -5.14
N ARG A 298 -0.83 -20.36 -4.92
CA ARG A 298 -0.16 -20.13 -3.64
C ARG A 298 0.86 -19.03 -3.78
N PHE A 299 0.74 -18.02 -2.92
CA PHE A 299 1.64 -16.88 -2.83
C PHE A 299 2.70 -17.19 -1.78
N HIS A 300 3.98 -17.03 -2.14
CA HIS A 300 5.08 -17.24 -1.21
C HIS A 300 5.59 -15.87 -0.75
N GLY A 301 5.46 -15.59 0.54
CA GLY A 301 6.19 -14.48 1.15
C GLY A 301 7.70 -14.73 1.00
N ARG A 302 8.46 -13.70 0.66
CA ARG A 302 9.92 -13.75 0.65
C ARG A 302 10.50 -13.08 1.89
N ALA A 303 11.68 -13.52 2.29
CA ALA A 303 12.42 -12.89 3.38
C ALA A 303 12.77 -11.45 2.96
N ARG A 304 12.45 -10.48 3.82
CA ARG A 304 12.78 -9.06 3.57
C ARG A 304 14.30 -8.83 3.42
N SER A 305 15.16 -9.76 3.83
CA SER A 305 16.61 -9.61 3.80
C SER A 305 17.30 -10.04 2.50
N GLU A 306 16.55 -10.44 1.46
CA GLU A 306 17.14 -10.79 0.16
C GLU A 306 17.68 -9.54 -0.56
N ARG A 307 18.98 -9.52 -0.87
CA ARG A 307 19.62 -8.44 -1.65
C ARG A 307 18.87 -8.16 -2.96
N GLY A 308 18.66 -6.88 -3.23
CA GLY A 308 17.96 -6.37 -4.40
C GLY A 308 16.44 -6.30 -4.23
N HIS A 309 15.87 -6.87 -3.15
CA HIS A 309 14.45 -6.69 -2.87
C HIS A 309 14.17 -5.25 -2.50
N GLY A 310 13.07 -4.70 -2.99
CA GLY A 310 12.74 -3.33 -2.68
C GLY A 310 11.28 -2.97 -2.86
N ILE A 311 10.95 -1.80 -2.32
CA ILE A 311 9.61 -1.24 -2.25
C ILE A 311 9.66 0.18 -2.80
N LEU A 312 8.71 0.48 -3.68
CA LEU A 312 8.44 1.81 -4.18
C LEU A 312 7.31 2.45 -3.37
N SER A 313 7.44 3.74 -3.11
CA SER A 313 6.45 4.53 -2.39
C SER A 313 6.30 5.88 -3.07
N ILE A 314 5.17 6.11 -3.72
CA ILE A 314 4.77 7.44 -4.18
C ILE A 314 4.00 8.16 -3.07
N SER A 315 4.25 9.46 -2.91
CA SER A 315 3.53 10.36 -2.01
C SER A 315 3.54 11.77 -2.60
N GLU A 316 2.52 12.55 -2.27
CA GLU A 316 2.64 14.02 -2.29
C GLU A 316 3.26 14.45 -0.96
N ALA A 317 4.20 15.39 -1.01
CA ALA A 317 4.90 15.87 0.17
C ALA A 317 5.25 17.36 -0.01
N PHE A 318 5.39 18.07 1.12
CA PHE A 318 5.82 19.46 1.25
C PHE A 318 4.88 20.54 0.71
N SER A 319 3.74 20.15 0.14
CA SER A 319 2.77 21.09 -0.47
C SER A 319 3.45 22.02 -1.48
N ASP A 320 4.44 21.49 -2.20
CA ASP A 320 5.27 22.23 -3.15
C ASP A 320 4.90 21.93 -4.62
N GLY A 321 3.79 21.22 -4.82
CA GLY A 321 3.28 20.79 -6.12
C GLY A 321 3.99 19.59 -6.72
N TRP A 322 4.99 18.99 -6.06
CA TRP A 322 5.72 17.84 -6.61
C TRP A 322 5.24 16.50 -6.04
N LEU A 323 5.38 15.47 -6.87
CA LEU A 323 5.31 14.09 -6.39
C LEU A 323 6.69 13.63 -5.94
N TYR A 324 6.71 12.76 -4.93
CA TYR A 324 7.93 12.19 -4.41
C TYR A 324 7.89 10.66 -4.45
N LEU A 325 8.88 10.08 -5.11
CA LEU A 325 9.11 8.65 -5.10
C LEU A 325 10.23 8.33 -4.11
N THR A 326 9.92 7.55 -3.09
CA THR A 326 10.93 6.82 -2.33
C THR A 326 11.09 5.41 -2.91
N ALA A 327 12.29 5.11 -3.40
CA ALA A 327 12.70 3.76 -3.76
C ALA A 327 13.60 3.20 -2.66
N SER A 328 13.16 2.12 -2.02
CA SER A 328 13.91 1.46 -0.95
C SER A 328 14.35 0.07 -1.37
N MET A 329 15.61 -0.28 -1.13
CA MET A 329 16.19 -1.54 -1.56
C MET A 329 17.13 -2.13 -0.50
N GLU A 330 17.09 -3.45 -0.39
CA GLU A 330 17.90 -4.27 0.51
C GLU A 330 19.24 -4.57 -0.15
N LEU A 331 20.34 -4.33 0.55
CA LEU A 331 21.70 -4.52 0.06
C LEU A 331 22.33 -5.84 0.53
N GLY A 332 21.62 -6.58 1.38
CA GLY A 332 22.15 -7.74 2.12
C GLY A 332 22.73 -7.34 3.48
N ASP A 333 22.89 -8.32 4.37
CA ASP A 333 23.36 -8.14 5.76
C ASP A 333 22.51 -7.12 6.56
N ASP A 334 21.18 -7.17 6.38
CA ASP A 334 20.18 -6.27 6.97
C ASP A 334 20.41 -4.77 6.68
N ARG A 335 21.24 -4.44 5.68
CA ARG A 335 21.43 -3.08 5.21
C ARG A 335 20.36 -2.73 4.19
N ARG A 336 19.56 -1.72 4.51
CA ARG A 336 18.58 -1.12 3.59
C ARG A 336 19.00 0.27 3.18
N ARG A 337 18.78 0.63 1.92
CA ARG A 337 18.95 1.99 1.40
C ARG A 337 17.63 2.52 0.87
N ALA A 338 17.40 3.80 1.05
CA ALA A 338 16.29 4.52 0.45
C ALA A 338 16.82 5.73 -0.31
N LEU A 339 16.34 5.92 -1.54
CA LEU A 339 16.61 7.09 -2.36
C LEU A 339 15.29 7.78 -2.64
N THR A 340 15.29 9.10 -2.62
CA THR A 340 14.10 9.91 -2.92
C THR A 340 14.31 10.70 -4.20
N PHE A 341 13.29 10.67 -5.06
CA PHE A 341 13.23 11.38 -6.32
C PHE A 341 12.03 12.32 -6.27
N ARG A 342 12.24 13.54 -6.74
CA ARG A 342 11.16 14.48 -7.01
C ARG A 342 10.70 14.27 -8.45
N ILE A 343 9.39 14.20 -8.68
CA ILE A 343 8.76 13.85 -9.96
C ILE A 343 7.75 14.95 -10.31
N ASP A 344 7.89 15.48 -11.51
CA ASP A 344 6.95 16.43 -12.11
C ASP A 344 5.60 15.74 -12.33
N PRO A 345 4.49 16.21 -11.72
CA PRO A 345 3.21 15.52 -11.81
C PRO A 345 2.65 15.42 -13.23
N GLU A 346 2.93 16.39 -14.10
CA GLU A 346 2.36 16.45 -15.44
C GLU A 346 3.16 15.64 -16.45
N THR A 347 4.48 15.59 -16.28
CA THR A 347 5.40 15.00 -17.29
C THR A 347 6.08 13.71 -16.84
N GLY A 348 6.13 13.43 -15.53
CA GLY A 348 6.87 12.31 -14.96
C GLY A 348 8.38 12.52 -14.93
N ALA A 349 8.88 13.65 -15.45
CA ALA A 349 10.29 14.01 -15.38
C ALA A 349 10.74 14.04 -13.93
N TYR A 350 11.89 13.43 -13.63
CA TYR A 350 12.33 13.25 -12.26
C TYR A 350 13.76 13.74 -12.05
N THR A 351 14.06 14.04 -10.79
CA THR A 351 15.40 14.35 -10.33
C THR A 351 15.63 13.65 -9.00
N HIS A 352 16.80 13.05 -8.84
CA HIS A 352 17.21 12.50 -7.55
C HIS A 352 17.51 13.66 -6.59
N VAL A 353 16.93 13.62 -5.39
CA VAL A 353 17.03 14.73 -4.42
C VAL A 353 17.77 14.36 -3.13
N GLY A 354 18.04 13.08 -2.89
CA GLY A 354 18.88 12.67 -1.76
C GLY A 354 18.61 11.26 -1.25
N SER A 355 19.28 10.92 -0.15
CA SER A 355 19.10 9.65 0.55
C SER A 355 18.03 9.74 1.65
N GLY A 356 17.46 8.60 2.02
CA GLY A 356 16.35 8.51 2.97
C GLY A 356 14.99 8.42 2.27
N GLY A 357 13.98 8.00 3.03
CA GLY A 357 12.60 7.90 2.56
C GLY A 357 11.70 8.95 3.17
N ILE A 358 10.63 9.28 2.44
CA ILE A 358 9.50 10.03 2.98
C ILE A 358 8.55 9.01 3.58
N HIS A 359 8.33 9.09 4.89
CA HIS A 359 7.73 7.99 5.62
C HIS A 359 6.27 8.18 6.03
N THR A 360 5.71 9.40 6.03
CA THR A 360 4.25 9.57 6.14
C THR A 360 3.79 10.98 5.77
N ILE A 361 4.26 12.02 6.45
CA ILE A 361 3.87 13.42 6.17
C ILE A 361 5.08 14.30 6.39
N THR A 362 5.38 15.13 5.41
CA THR A 362 6.36 16.19 5.53
C THR A 362 5.77 17.45 4.95
N GLU A 363 5.52 18.44 5.77
CA GLU A 363 5.40 19.83 5.33
C GLU A 363 6.79 20.48 5.46
N ALA A 364 6.97 21.69 4.92
CA ALA A 364 8.30 22.33 4.92
C ALA A 364 8.96 22.35 6.31
N ASP A 365 8.18 22.50 7.38
CA ASP A 365 8.66 22.62 8.76
C ASP A 365 8.12 21.54 9.73
N LEU A 366 7.40 20.52 9.24
CA LEU A 366 6.82 19.45 10.06
C LEU A 366 7.05 18.08 9.43
N MET A 367 7.56 17.12 10.20
CA MET A 367 7.73 15.73 9.79
C MET A 367 7.10 14.81 10.82
N VAL A 368 6.14 13.98 10.37
CA VAL A 368 5.43 13.02 11.24
C VAL A 368 5.68 11.61 10.73
N VAL A 369 6.25 10.77 11.60
CA VAL A 369 6.68 9.42 11.22
C VAL A 369 6.25 8.39 12.25
N ARG A 370 5.60 7.32 11.78
CA ARG A 370 5.40 6.12 12.59
C ARG A 370 6.74 5.40 12.82
N THR A 371 7.00 5.04 14.06
CA THR A 371 8.20 4.30 14.48
C THR A 371 7.83 3.29 15.56
N PHE A 372 8.82 2.57 16.06
CA PHE A 372 8.68 1.74 17.25
C PHE A 372 9.91 1.89 18.14
N ASN A 373 9.70 1.78 19.44
CA ASN A 373 10.77 1.54 20.40
C ASN A 373 10.75 0.06 20.80
N GLU A 374 11.91 -0.51 21.11
CA GLU A 374 12.01 -1.87 21.65
C GLU A 374 12.31 -1.78 23.14
N ASN A 375 11.45 -2.36 23.97
CA ASN A 375 11.66 -2.38 25.43
C ASN A 375 12.62 -3.51 25.85
N GLU A 376 12.91 -3.59 27.16
CA GLU A 376 13.86 -4.58 27.71
C GLU A 376 13.44 -6.03 27.44
N ASP A 377 12.14 -6.28 27.25
CA ASP A 377 11.57 -7.60 26.95
C ASP A 377 11.51 -7.91 25.44
N GLY A 378 12.03 -7.02 24.59
CA GLY A 378 12.01 -7.16 23.13
C GLY A 378 10.65 -6.86 22.49
N PHE A 379 9.72 -6.25 23.25
CA PHE A 379 8.42 -5.85 22.73
C PHE A 379 8.53 -4.52 21.97
N ARG A 380 7.90 -4.45 20.80
CA ARG A 380 7.88 -3.25 19.98
C ARG A 380 6.69 -2.37 20.37
N ILE A 381 7.01 -1.24 20.98
CA ILE A 381 6.04 -0.19 21.35
C ILE A 381 5.86 0.72 20.13
N PRO A 382 4.68 0.78 19.51
CA PRO A 382 4.42 1.73 18.42
C PRO A 382 4.50 3.17 18.93
N GLN A 383 5.10 4.05 18.14
CA GLN A 383 5.18 5.48 18.46
C GLN A 383 4.97 6.32 17.20
N VAL A 384 4.60 7.57 17.42
CA VAL A 384 4.60 8.62 16.40
C VAL A 384 5.64 9.66 16.79
N LEU A 385 6.66 9.77 15.94
CA LEU A 385 7.71 10.76 16.03
C LEU A 385 7.26 12.02 15.29
N ILE A 386 7.27 13.15 15.98
CA ILE A 386 6.91 14.44 15.41
C ILE A 386 8.15 15.32 15.50
N ARG A 387 8.57 15.83 14.36
CA ARG A 387 9.70 16.75 14.25
C ARG A 387 9.20 18.05 13.66
N SER A 388 9.34 19.15 14.39
CA SER A 388 9.00 20.48 13.90
C SER A 388 10.21 21.40 13.97
N LYS A 389 10.32 22.33 13.02
CA LYS A 389 11.35 23.36 13.10
C LYS A 389 11.03 24.28 14.27
N LYS A 390 12.07 24.65 15.02
CA LYS A 390 11.92 25.56 16.15
C LYS A 390 11.58 26.95 15.59
N GLU A 391 10.44 27.52 15.98
CA GLU A 391 10.26 28.97 15.88
C GLU A 391 11.19 29.60 16.93
N ASP A 392 12.07 30.51 16.49
CA ASP A 392 13.01 31.25 17.36
C ASP A 392 12.30 32.28 18.25
#